data_AF-A0A0F7C196-F1
#
_entry.id   AF-A0A0F7C196-F1
#
_cell.length_a   1.000
_cell.length_b   1.000
_cell.length_c   1.000
_cell.angle_alpha   90.00
_cell.angle_beta   90.00
_cell.angle_gamma   90.00
#
_symmetry.space_group_name_H-M   'P 1'
#
loop_
_entity.id
_entity.type
_entity.pdbx_description
1 polymer ?
#
loop_
_entity_poly.entity_id
_entity_poly.type
_entity_poly.pdbx_seq_one_letter_code
_entity_poly.pdbx_strand_id
1 'polypeptide(L)'
;MTKRLSKHEYIVTYMIILSLTCLVVGFFWGANVVQSKMNEQLTQLQQLTQQTHNQEKLIREKKLYPEQDFTHYYYSFYEPLSTFQTDYFYYVANLQGKTLQEQKGVHDQLKQVVEAKIKQLEKVYISERSPLLVSSKNQFLGSLHTLHNSLTKAMADTKGSHYSSEDIAALSHAKDFQSEYLQAQTKFYHAIAMWEQIYVLQHSIGDVDITSLTFAAWDTLPFHYRNYISARYMENIRSIPQFFPQDLTASIDARIKNKETVKLGWQNIPFGVNVLIASNGVHAGDFVQLNKKIYPSLTLPEVPIYHK
;
A
#
# COMPACT_ATOMS: atom_id res chain seq x y z
N MET A 1 -16.68 -78.50 7.13
CA MET A 1 -15.34 -77.95 7.43
C MET A 1 -15.43 -76.45 7.58
N THR A 2 -15.62 -75.95 8.79
CA THR A 2 -15.57 -74.52 9.11
C THR A 2 -14.16 -74.20 9.63
N LYS A 3 -13.25 -73.79 8.74
CA LYS A 3 -11.94 -73.28 9.15
C LYS A 3 -12.17 -71.99 9.95
N ARG A 4 -12.03 -72.07 11.27
CA ARG A 4 -11.97 -70.88 12.13
C ARG A 4 -10.73 -70.08 11.74
N LEU A 5 -10.91 -68.78 11.54
CA LEU A 5 -9.81 -67.89 11.18
C LEU A 5 -8.73 -67.91 12.29
N SER A 6 -7.47 -67.90 11.89
CA SER A 6 -6.35 -67.81 12.83
C SER A 6 -6.32 -66.43 13.48
N LYS A 7 -5.75 -66.32 14.70
CA LYS A 7 -5.69 -65.05 15.44
C LYS A 7 -5.08 -63.90 14.63
N HIS A 8 -4.17 -64.18 13.69
CA HIS A 8 -3.61 -63.17 12.79
C HIS A 8 -4.60 -62.66 11.74
N GLU A 9 -5.46 -63.52 11.19
CA GLU A 9 -6.44 -63.10 10.18
C GLU A 9 -7.54 -62.20 10.79
N TYR A 10 -7.90 -62.41 12.07
CA TYR A 10 -8.77 -61.50 12.79
C TYR A 10 -8.14 -60.11 12.97
N ILE A 11 -6.87 -60.04 13.36
CA ILE A 11 -6.16 -58.76 13.55
C ILE A 11 -6.05 -57.99 12.23
N VAL A 12 -5.74 -58.66 11.12
CA VAL A 12 -5.67 -58.03 9.79
C VAL A 12 -7.05 -57.51 9.37
N THR A 13 -8.11 -58.28 9.60
CA THR A 13 -9.48 -57.86 9.26
C THR A 13 -9.91 -56.64 10.07
N TYR A 14 -9.61 -56.59 11.38
CA TYR A 14 -9.91 -55.43 12.21
C TYR A 14 -9.10 -54.19 11.81
N MET A 15 -7.83 -54.33 11.42
CA MET A 15 -7.02 -53.22 10.91
C MET A 15 -7.60 -52.64 9.61
N ILE A 16 -8.09 -53.49 8.70
CA ILE A 16 -8.73 -53.05 7.46
C ILE A 16 -10.03 -52.28 7.75
N ILE A 17 -10.88 -52.80 8.63
CA ILE A 17 -12.13 -52.14 9.01
C ILE A 17 -11.85 -50.80 9.70
N LEU A 18 -10.87 -50.74 10.59
CA LEU A 18 -10.45 -49.52 11.27
C LEU A 18 -9.92 -48.49 10.28
N SER A 19 -9.02 -48.89 9.38
CA SER A 19 -8.46 -48.03 8.34
C SER A 19 -9.55 -47.48 7.41
N LEU A 20 -10.52 -48.30 7.03
CA LEU A 20 -11.63 -47.89 6.18
C LEU A 20 -12.51 -46.85 6.89
N THR A 21 -12.77 -47.06 8.18
CA THR A 21 -13.57 -46.13 8.99
C THR A 21 -12.86 -44.78 9.16
N CYS A 22 -11.56 -44.79 9.42
CA CYS A 22 -10.74 -43.57 9.48
C CYS A 22 -10.75 -42.81 8.15
N LEU A 23 -10.71 -43.52 7.01
CA LEU A 23 -10.73 -42.91 5.68
C LEU A 23 -12.08 -42.23 5.41
N VAL A 24 -13.19 -42.90 5.73
CA VAL A 24 -14.55 -42.35 5.56
C VAL A 24 -14.76 -41.12 6.44
N VAL A 25 -14.37 -41.17 7.71
CA VAL A 25 -14.50 -40.02 8.64
C VAL A 25 -13.61 -38.86 8.18
N GLY A 26 -12.37 -39.13 7.78
CA GLY A 26 -11.45 -38.11 7.25
C GLY A 26 -11.97 -37.47 5.96
N PHE A 27 -12.59 -38.25 5.07
CA PHE A 27 -13.19 -37.76 3.84
C PHE A 27 -14.36 -36.82 4.09
N PHE A 28 -15.32 -37.21 4.95
CA PHE A 28 -16.47 -36.35 5.28
C PHE A 28 -16.06 -35.10 6.06
N TRP A 29 -15.06 -35.18 6.94
CA TRP A 29 -14.53 -34.01 7.63
C TRP A 29 -13.83 -33.05 6.66
N GLY A 30 -12.99 -33.56 5.76
CA GLY A 30 -12.36 -32.78 4.71
C GLY A 30 -13.37 -32.08 3.78
N ALA A 31 -14.43 -32.79 3.38
CA ALA A 31 -15.49 -32.23 2.55
C ALA A 31 -16.22 -31.05 3.24
N ASN A 32 -16.53 -31.17 4.53
CA ASN A 32 -17.15 -30.09 5.31
C ASN A 32 -16.25 -28.85 5.42
N VAL A 33 -14.92 -29.03 5.57
CA VAL A 33 -13.97 -27.91 5.62
C VAL A 33 -13.85 -27.21 4.26
N VAL A 34 -13.86 -27.97 3.16
CA VAL A 34 -13.85 -27.38 1.81
C VAL A 34 -15.15 -26.61 1.55
N GLN A 35 -16.30 -27.19 1.93
CA GLN A 35 -17.60 -26.55 1.75
C GLN A 35 -17.74 -25.27 2.59
N SER A 36 -17.26 -25.26 3.84
CA SER A 36 -17.30 -24.05 4.68
C SER A 36 -16.43 -22.92 4.10
N LYS A 37 -15.20 -23.23 3.66
CA LYS A 37 -14.31 -22.26 3.01
C LYS A 37 -14.88 -21.72 1.71
N MET A 38 -15.51 -22.57 0.91
CA MET A 38 -16.13 -22.14 -0.35
C MET A 38 -17.34 -21.24 -0.11
N ASN A 39 -18.17 -21.55 0.90
CA ASN A 39 -19.31 -20.70 1.29
C ASN A 39 -18.86 -19.35 1.86
N GLU A 40 -17.81 -19.32 2.68
CA GLU A 40 -17.22 -18.06 3.16
C GLU A 40 -16.72 -17.19 2.00
N GLN A 41 -16.01 -17.78 1.04
CA GLN A 41 -15.54 -17.08 -0.16
C GLN A 41 -16.71 -16.55 -1.01
N LEU A 42 -17.75 -17.36 -1.25
CA LEU A 42 -18.95 -16.95 -1.97
C LEU A 42 -19.67 -15.79 -1.27
N THR A 43 -19.78 -15.85 0.05
CA THR A 43 -20.43 -14.78 0.85
C THR A 43 -19.61 -13.49 0.79
N GLN A 44 -18.29 -13.57 0.87
CA GLN A 44 -17.39 -12.43 0.70
C GLN A 44 -17.51 -11.81 -0.71
N LEU A 45 -17.55 -12.64 -1.75
CA LEU A 45 -17.74 -12.16 -3.13
C LEU A 45 -19.09 -11.49 -3.34
N GLN A 46 -20.16 -12.02 -2.74
CA GLN A 46 -21.50 -11.42 -2.78
C GLN A 46 -21.54 -10.07 -2.04
N GLN A 47 -20.90 -9.98 -0.87
CA GLN A 47 -20.78 -8.72 -0.12
C GLN A 47 -19.98 -7.68 -0.90
N LEU A 48 -18.86 -8.07 -1.50
CA LEU A 48 -18.06 -7.20 -2.38
C LEU A 48 -18.91 -6.70 -3.56
N THR A 49 -19.67 -7.58 -4.21
CA THR A 49 -20.54 -7.21 -5.35
C THR A 49 -21.64 -6.22 -4.95
N GLN A 50 -22.30 -6.44 -3.80
CA GLN A 50 -23.32 -5.52 -3.28
C GLN A 50 -22.72 -4.18 -2.85
N GLN A 51 -21.54 -4.19 -2.24
CA GLN A 51 -20.80 -2.99 -1.88
C GLN A 51 -20.43 -2.19 -3.14
N THR A 52 -19.94 -2.84 -4.19
CA THR A 52 -19.63 -2.19 -5.47
C THR A 52 -20.89 -1.57 -6.09
N HIS A 53 -22.01 -2.29 -6.12
CA HIS A 53 -23.27 -1.75 -6.69
C HIS A 53 -23.81 -0.56 -5.88
N ASN A 54 -23.74 -0.62 -4.55
CA ASN A 54 -24.12 0.50 -3.69
C ASN A 54 -23.17 1.69 -3.86
N GLN A 55 -21.86 1.44 -4.00
CA GLN A 55 -20.87 2.49 -4.29
C GLN A 55 -21.13 3.14 -5.64
N GLU A 56 -21.40 2.38 -6.70
CA GLU A 56 -21.78 2.93 -8.01
C GLU A 56 -23.03 3.81 -7.95
N LYS A 57 -24.03 3.42 -7.15
CA LYS A 57 -25.22 4.23 -6.92
C LYS A 57 -24.87 5.54 -6.20
N LEU A 58 -24.07 5.47 -5.14
CA LEU A 58 -23.64 6.65 -4.39
C LEU A 58 -22.71 7.58 -5.20
N ILE A 59 -21.91 7.02 -6.11
CA ILE A 59 -21.11 7.74 -7.12
C ILE A 59 -22.04 8.51 -8.05
N ARG A 60 -23.05 7.85 -8.62
CA ARG A 60 -24.06 8.51 -9.48
C ARG A 60 -24.82 9.61 -8.75
N GLU A 61 -25.09 9.42 -7.46
CA GLU A 61 -25.77 10.41 -6.61
C GLU A 61 -24.83 11.50 -6.05
N LYS A 62 -23.54 11.49 -6.39
CA LYS A 62 -22.51 12.42 -5.87
C LYS A 62 -22.49 12.51 -4.33
N LYS A 63 -22.64 11.37 -3.66
CA LYS A 63 -22.68 11.26 -2.20
C LYS A 63 -21.37 10.78 -1.57
N LEU A 64 -20.41 10.34 -2.38
CA LEU A 64 -19.09 9.90 -1.93
C LEU A 64 -18.05 10.98 -2.13
N TYR A 65 -17.02 10.97 -1.29
CA TYR A 65 -15.85 11.84 -1.40
C TYR A 65 -16.16 13.35 -1.46
N PRO A 66 -16.99 13.90 -0.56
CA PRO A 66 -17.19 15.35 -0.52
C PRO A 66 -15.87 16.07 -0.19
N GLU A 67 -15.67 17.26 -0.75
CA GLU A 67 -14.42 18.03 -0.63
C GLU A 67 -14.00 18.30 0.83
N GLN A 68 -14.98 18.55 1.71
CA GLN A 68 -14.76 18.70 3.15
C GLN A 68 -14.05 17.49 3.78
N ASP A 69 -14.35 16.27 3.32
CA ASP A 69 -13.72 15.06 3.87
C ASP A 69 -12.21 15.05 3.53
N PHE A 70 -11.80 15.55 2.36
CA PHE A 70 -10.37 15.65 2.02
C PHE A 70 -9.65 16.75 2.80
N THR A 71 -10.28 17.91 2.97
CA THR A 71 -9.74 18.99 3.79
C THR A 71 -9.52 18.51 5.22
N HIS A 72 -10.54 17.88 5.81
CA HIS A 72 -10.47 17.31 7.16
C HIS A 72 -9.41 16.20 7.26
N TYR A 73 -9.38 15.28 6.29
CA TYR A 73 -8.37 14.22 6.23
C TYR A 73 -6.96 14.79 6.18
N TYR A 74 -6.74 15.83 5.36
CA TYR A 74 -5.43 16.44 5.24
C TYR A 74 -4.94 17.02 6.56
N TYR A 75 -5.69 17.96 7.15
CA TYR A 75 -5.23 18.67 8.35
C TYR A 75 -5.24 17.79 9.60
N SER A 76 -6.22 16.89 9.72
CA SER A 76 -6.35 16.06 10.93
C SER A 76 -5.44 14.83 10.91
N PHE A 77 -5.10 14.31 9.73
CA PHE A 77 -4.37 13.04 9.60
C PHE A 77 -3.11 13.15 8.72
N TYR A 78 -3.25 13.55 7.46
CA TYR A 78 -2.16 13.45 6.48
C TYR A 78 -1.00 14.40 6.78
N GLU A 79 -1.27 15.65 7.17
CA GLU A 79 -0.23 16.63 7.49
C GLU A 79 0.59 16.19 8.72
N PRO A 80 -0.02 15.82 9.86
CA PRO A 80 0.73 15.24 10.99
C PRO A 80 1.49 13.96 10.64
N LEU A 81 1.03 13.18 9.67
CA LEU A 81 1.76 12.01 9.14
C LEU A 81 2.92 12.42 8.23
N SER A 82 2.76 13.44 7.39
CA SER A 82 3.81 13.89 6.46
C SER A 82 5.07 14.36 7.20
N THR A 83 4.93 14.93 8.39
CA THR A 83 6.07 15.28 9.25
C THR A 83 6.85 14.05 9.72
N PHE A 84 6.16 12.92 9.93
CA PHE A 84 6.82 11.67 10.28
C PHE A 84 7.72 11.15 9.16
N GLN A 85 7.43 11.38 7.88
CA GLN A 85 8.32 10.97 6.78
C GLN A 85 9.67 11.69 6.87
N THR A 86 9.66 12.98 7.20
CA THR A 86 10.89 13.76 7.46
C THR A 86 11.64 13.21 8.67
N ASP A 87 10.94 12.96 9.78
CA ASP A 87 11.53 12.37 10.98
C ASP A 87 12.15 11.01 10.67
N TYR A 88 11.44 10.15 9.95
CA TYR A 88 11.89 8.82 9.54
C TYR A 88 13.22 8.90 8.78
N PHE A 89 13.32 9.74 7.76
CA PHE A 89 14.58 9.90 7.02
C PHE A 89 15.69 10.53 7.85
N TYR A 90 15.37 11.45 8.77
CA TYR A 90 16.33 11.98 9.73
C TYR A 90 16.90 10.85 10.61
N TYR A 91 16.06 9.97 11.16
CA TYR A 91 16.52 8.84 11.98
C TYR A 91 17.31 7.82 11.16
N VAL A 92 16.87 7.48 9.94
CA VAL A 92 17.61 6.57 9.04
C VAL A 92 19.01 7.10 8.74
N ALA A 93 19.13 8.38 8.38
CA ALA A 93 20.42 9.01 8.12
C ALA A 93 21.31 8.99 9.37
N ASN A 94 20.73 9.21 10.56
CA ASN A 94 21.45 9.14 11.82
C ASN A 94 21.87 7.73 12.23
N LEU A 95 21.36 6.65 11.63
CA LEU A 95 21.86 5.30 11.94
C LEU A 95 23.17 4.95 11.22
N GLN A 96 23.45 5.64 10.11
CA GLN A 96 24.63 5.37 9.28
C GLN A 96 25.92 5.76 10.00
N GLY A 97 26.93 4.89 9.93
CA GLY A 97 28.26 5.14 10.51
C GLY A 97 28.32 5.10 12.04
N LYS A 98 27.23 4.74 12.73
CA LYS A 98 27.17 4.58 14.19
C LYS A 98 27.50 3.15 14.63
N THR A 99 28.06 3.02 15.83
CA THR A 99 28.23 1.71 16.48
C THR A 99 26.89 1.10 16.86
N LEU A 100 26.84 -0.22 17.08
CA LEU A 100 25.60 -0.91 17.47
C LEU A 100 24.95 -0.33 18.74
N GLN A 101 25.77 0.09 19.71
CA GLN A 101 25.28 0.72 20.94
C GLN A 101 24.62 2.08 20.68
N GLU A 102 25.23 2.90 19.82
CA GLU A 102 24.65 4.19 19.44
C GLU A 102 23.41 4.02 18.57
N GLN A 103 23.41 3.04 17.66
CA GLN A 103 22.25 2.68 16.84
C GLN A 103 21.06 2.26 17.72
N LYS A 104 21.28 1.53 18.82
CA LYS A 104 20.23 1.19 19.79
C LYS A 104 19.55 2.45 20.35
N GLY A 105 20.33 3.47 20.71
CA GLY A 105 19.80 4.75 21.17
C GLY A 105 18.94 5.48 20.12
N VAL A 106 19.41 5.53 18.87
CA VAL A 106 18.65 6.15 17.76
C VAL A 106 17.37 5.36 17.45
N HIS A 107 17.43 4.02 17.49
CA HIS A 107 16.26 3.15 17.35
C HIS A 107 15.20 3.39 18.43
N ASP A 108 15.62 3.51 19.68
CA ASP A 108 14.69 3.76 20.79
C ASP A 108 14.00 5.13 20.66
N GLN A 109 14.72 6.15 20.18
CA GLN A 109 14.12 7.44 19.86
C GLN A 109 13.10 7.33 18.72
N LEU A 110 13.45 6.68 17.61
CA LEU A 110 12.53 6.47 16.50
C LEU A 110 11.28 5.71 16.95
N LYS A 111 11.44 4.66 17.77
CA LYS A 111 10.33 3.90 18.35
C LYS A 111 9.37 4.79 19.14
N GLN A 112 9.89 5.68 19.99
CA GLN A 112 9.08 6.64 20.75
C GLN A 112 8.34 7.63 19.84
N VAL A 113 8.99 8.12 18.78
CA VAL A 113 8.36 9.02 17.79
C VAL A 113 7.21 8.30 17.07
N VAL A 114 7.42 7.05 16.65
CA VAL A 114 6.38 6.23 16.01
C VAL A 114 5.21 5.99 16.97
N GLU A 115 5.48 5.61 18.22
CA GLU A 115 4.45 5.36 19.23
C GLU A 115 3.61 6.62 19.52
N ALA A 116 4.25 7.78 19.65
CA ALA A 116 3.58 9.06 19.82
C ALA A 116 2.69 9.39 18.61
N LYS A 117 3.19 9.13 17.39
CA LYS A 117 2.46 9.36 16.14
C LYS A 117 1.23 8.46 16.04
N ILE A 118 1.35 7.18 16.37
CA ILE A 118 0.22 6.24 16.43
C ILE A 118 -0.87 6.79 17.36
N LYS A 119 -0.51 7.11 18.62
CA LYS A 119 -1.47 7.62 19.62
C LYS A 119 -2.16 8.91 19.19
N GLN A 120 -1.46 9.76 18.45
CA GLN A 120 -2.02 11.00 17.89
C GLN A 120 -3.04 10.68 16.78
N LEU A 121 -2.67 9.81 15.84
CA LEU A 121 -3.41 9.57 14.60
C LEU A 121 -4.61 8.61 14.78
N GLU A 122 -4.57 7.68 15.74
CA GLU A 122 -5.66 6.72 15.99
C GLU A 122 -6.99 7.39 16.34
N LYS A 123 -6.92 8.54 17.02
CA LYS A 123 -8.10 9.31 17.48
C LYS A 123 -8.82 10.04 16.35
N VAL A 124 -8.22 10.12 15.17
CA VAL A 124 -8.76 10.88 14.05
C VAL A 124 -9.93 10.11 13.41
N TYR A 125 -11.11 10.70 13.46
CA TYR A 125 -12.29 10.21 12.75
C TYR A 125 -12.26 10.70 11.30
N ILE A 126 -12.55 9.79 10.35
CA ILE A 126 -12.73 10.08 8.93
C ILE A 126 -14.11 9.56 8.53
N SER A 127 -14.85 10.33 7.75
CA SER A 127 -16.22 9.95 7.36
C SER A 127 -16.24 8.69 6.48
N GLU A 128 -17.17 7.78 6.77
CA GLU A 128 -17.43 6.57 5.97
C GLU A 128 -17.95 6.88 4.55
N ARG A 129 -18.33 8.14 4.26
CA ARG A 129 -18.64 8.61 2.91
C ARG A 129 -17.42 8.66 1.99
N SER A 130 -16.22 8.50 2.55
CA SER A 130 -14.96 8.50 1.84
C SER A 130 -14.17 7.21 2.15
N PRO A 131 -14.63 6.04 1.67
CA PRO A 131 -14.10 4.75 2.10
C PRO A 131 -12.62 4.55 1.76
N LEU A 132 -12.11 5.09 0.65
CA LEU A 132 -10.67 5.06 0.35
C LEU A 132 -9.85 5.91 1.32
N LEU A 133 -10.39 7.02 1.85
CA LEU A 133 -9.72 7.81 2.89
C LEU A 133 -9.68 7.06 4.22
N VAL A 134 -10.78 6.39 4.59
CA VAL A 134 -10.82 5.50 5.77
C VAL A 134 -9.80 4.37 5.63
N SER A 135 -9.78 3.70 4.47
CA SER A 135 -8.87 2.60 4.19
C SER A 135 -7.41 3.07 4.19
N SER A 136 -7.12 4.22 3.59
CA SER A 136 -5.81 4.87 3.63
C SER A 136 -5.36 5.15 5.07
N LYS A 137 -6.24 5.77 5.89
CA LYS A 137 -5.97 6.05 7.31
C LYS A 137 -5.56 4.79 8.06
N ASN A 138 -6.39 3.76 7.96
CA ASN A 138 -6.21 2.51 8.69
C ASN A 138 -4.94 1.79 8.24
N GLN A 139 -4.61 1.84 6.95
CA GLN A 139 -3.40 1.20 6.44
C GLN A 139 -2.12 1.98 6.81
N PHE A 140 -2.15 3.31 6.83
CA PHE A 140 -1.06 4.10 7.37
C PHE A 140 -0.83 3.78 8.86
N LEU A 141 -1.88 3.74 9.67
CA LEU A 141 -1.79 3.32 11.07
C LEU A 141 -1.22 1.90 11.20
N GLY A 142 -1.69 0.97 10.38
CA GLY A 142 -1.15 -0.39 10.30
C GLY A 142 0.35 -0.40 10.02
N SER A 143 0.80 0.38 9.03
CA SER A 143 2.22 0.50 8.70
C SER A 143 3.06 1.02 9.87
N LEU A 144 2.57 2.03 10.61
CA LEU A 144 3.27 2.56 11.77
C LEU A 144 3.35 1.51 12.90
N HIS A 145 2.29 0.74 13.12
CA HIS A 145 2.31 -0.40 14.05
C HIS A 145 3.32 -1.46 13.62
N THR A 146 3.38 -1.79 12.32
CA THR A 146 4.39 -2.70 11.75
C THR A 146 5.80 -2.19 12.00
N LEU A 147 6.06 -0.90 11.77
CA LEU A 147 7.36 -0.29 12.04
C LEU A 147 7.71 -0.35 13.53
N HIS A 148 6.80 0.04 14.42
CA HIS A 148 7.01 -0.01 15.86
C HIS A 148 7.36 -1.43 16.33
N ASN A 149 6.63 -2.43 15.84
CA ASN A 149 6.87 -3.83 16.14
C ASN A 149 8.23 -4.31 15.59
N SER A 150 8.58 -3.92 14.36
CA SER A 150 9.87 -4.22 13.76
C SER A 150 11.03 -3.62 14.55
N LEU A 151 10.93 -2.35 14.97
CA LEU A 151 11.95 -1.67 15.79
C LEU A 151 12.11 -2.36 17.15
N THR A 152 11.00 -2.78 17.77
CA THR A 152 11.00 -3.49 19.05
C THR A 152 11.67 -4.86 18.95
N LYS A 153 11.36 -5.62 17.90
CA LYS A 153 11.94 -6.95 17.67
C LYS A 153 13.42 -6.88 17.29
N ALA A 154 13.83 -5.91 16.49
CA ALA A 154 15.22 -5.78 16.03
C ALA A 154 16.21 -5.54 17.17
N MET A 155 15.75 -4.93 18.27
CA MET A 155 16.57 -4.59 19.45
C MET A 155 16.29 -5.48 20.66
N ALA A 156 15.50 -6.56 20.50
CA ALA A 156 15.28 -7.52 21.58
C ALA A 156 16.59 -8.27 21.88
N ASP A 157 17.02 -8.24 23.14
CA ASP A 157 18.25 -8.89 23.64
C ASP A 157 18.12 -10.43 23.67
N THR A 158 17.92 -11.05 22.51
CA THR A 158 18.20 -12.48 22.33
C THR A 158 19.66 -12.63 21.95
N LYS A 159 20.37 -13.52 22.65
CA LYS A 159 21.78 -13.86 22.38
C LYS A 159 22.00 -14.06 20.87
N GLY A 160 22.59 -13.06 20.22
CA GLY A 160 22.67 -12.91 18.77
C GLY A 160 21.50 -12.11 18.21
N SER A 161 21.66 -10.79 18.00
CA SER A 161 20.75 -10.07 17.12
C SER A 161 20.84 -10.73 15.74
N HIS A 162 19.71 -11.11 15.16
CA HIS A 162 19.67 -11.65 13.79
C HIS A 162 20.06 -10.60 12.73
N TYR A 163 20.22 -9.33 13.14
CA TYR A 163 20.54 -8.19 12.30
C TYR A 163 21.95 -7.66 12.62
N SER A 164 22.74 -7.46 11.57
CA SER A 164 24.01 -6.76 11.63
C SER A 164 23.81 -5.25 11.90
N SER A 165 24.90 -4.54 12.19
CA SER A 165 24.85 -3.07 12.33
C SER A 165 24.42 -2.40 11.01
N GLU A 166 24.79 -3.01 9.89
CA GLU A 166 24.39 -2.61 8.54
C GLU A 166 22.89 -2.85 8.30
N ASP A 167 22.35 -3.99 8.72
CA ASP A 167 20.91 -4.29 8.60
C ASP A 167 20.04 -3.35 9.44
N ILE A 168 20.54 -2.94 10.60
CA ILE A 168 19.92 -1.95 11.47
C ILE A 168 19.98 -0.57 10.80
N ALA A 169 21.15 -0.15 10.30
CA ALA A 169 21.30 1.14 9.62
C ALA A 169 20.44 1.26 8.35
N ALA A 170 20.29 0.17 7.60
CA ALA A 170 19.45 0.12 6.41
C ALA A 170 17.96 -0.06 6.71
N LEU A 171 17.58 -0.24 7.99
CA LEU A 171 16.22 -0.65 8.41
C LEU A 171 15.69 -1.85 7.61
N SER A 172 16.56 -2.82 7.28
CA SER A 172 16.21 -4.02 6.50
C SER A 172 15.10 -4.86 7.15
N HIS A 173 14.98 -4.77 8.47
CA HIS A 173 13.97 -5.43 9.30
C HIS A 173 12.58 -4.74 9.28
N ALA A 174 12.47 -3.59 8.63
CA ALA A 174 11.24 -2.80 8.53
C ALA A 174 10.76 -2.64 7.07
N LYS A 175 11.08 -3.59 6.19
CA LYS A 175 10.64 -3.58 4.77
C LYS A 175 9.12 -3.64 4.62
N ASP A 176 8.44 -4.43 5.47
CA ASP A 176 6.98 -4.56 5.42
C ASP A 176 6.29 -3.22 5.68
N PHE A 177 6.81 -2.44 6.64
CA PHE A 177 6.34 -1.07 6.88
C PHE A 177 6.40 -0.20 5.61
N GLN A 178 7.52 -0.24 4.87
CA GLN A 178 7.68 0.59 3.67
C GLN A 178 6.65 0.22 2.60
N SER A 179 6.41 -1.08 2.39
CA SER A 179 5.38 -1.56 1.46
C SER A 179 3.98 -1.15 1.89
N GLU A 180 3.64 -1.33 3.17
CA GLU A 180 2.32 -0.98 3.71
C GLU A 180 2.06 0.54 3.67
N TYR A 181 3.09 1.35 3.93
CA TYR A 181 3.02 2.81 3.85
C TYR A 181 2.73 3.27 2.42
N LEU A 182 3.42 2.69 1.43
CA LEU A 182 3.19 3.02 0.02
C LEU A 182 1.81 2.58 -0.46
N GLN A 183 1.32 1.42 -0.03
CA GLN A 183 -0.05 0.99 -0.30
C GLN A 183 -1.11 1.95 0.27
N ALA A 184 -0.88 2.44 1.49
CA ALA A 184 -1.74 3.45 2.10
C ALA A 184 -1.71 4.76 1.29
N GLN A 185 -0.52 5.19 0.85
CA GLN A 185 -0.37 6.35 -0.03
C GLN A 185 -1.14 6.15 -1.35
N THR A 186 -1.02 4.99 -2.00
CA THR A 186 -1.78 4.66 -3.21
C THR A 186 -3.29 4.84 -3.00
N LYS A 187 -3.84 4.39 -1.87
CA LYS A 187 -5.27 4.56 -1.54
C LYS A 187 -5.67 6.03 -1.38
N PHE A 188 -4.81 6.85 -0.80
CA PHE A 188 -5.05 8.29 -0.69
C PHE A 188 -5.13 8.96 -2.06
N TYR A 189 -4.15 8.71 -2.94
CA TYR A 189 -4.20 9.26 -4.30
C TYR A 189 -5.35 8.70 -5.14
N HIS A 190 -5.72 7.43 -4.91
CA HIS A 190 -6.91 6.86 -5.52
C HIS A 190 -8.18 7.59 -5.09
N ALA A 191 -8.31 7.96 -3.80
CA ALA A 191 -9.44 8.75 -3.33
C ALA A 191 -9.56 10.09 -4.09
N ILE A 192 -8.43 10.77 -4.32
CA ILE A 192 -8.41 12.03 -5.07
C ILE A 192 -8.81 11.80 -6.54
N ALA A 193 -8.31 10.74 -7.17
CA ALA A 193 -8.71 10.37 -8.53
C ALA A 193 -10.21 10.02 -8.62
N MET A 194 -10.79 9.41 -7.58
CA MET A 194 -12.22 9.15 -7.49
C MET A 194 -13.04 10.43 -7.34
N TRP A 195 -12.57 11.39 -6.56
CA TRP A 195 -13.19 12.71 -6.46
C TRP A 195 -13.24 13.40 -7.83
N GLU A 196 -12.14 13.40 -8.58
CA GLU A 196 -12.09 13.99 -9.92
C GLU A 196 -13.10 13.31 -10.87
N GLN A 197 -13.17 11.97 -10.83
CA GLN A 197 -14.14 11.21 -11.62
C GLN A 197 -15.61 11.55 -11.28
N ILE A 198 -15.93 11.77 -10.01
CA ILE A 198 -17.30 12.02 -9.54
C ILE A 198 -17.73 13.48 -9.81
N TYR A 199 -16.87 14.44 -9.45
CA TYR A 199 -17.26 15.84 -9.40
C TYR A 199 -16.85 16.63 -10.63
N VAL A 200 -15.73 16.27 -11.27
CA VAL A 200 -15.19 16.99 -12.43
C VAL A 200 -15.55 16.29 -13.73
N LEU A 201 -15.17 15.02 -13.89
CA LEU A 201 -15.30 14.28 -15.15
C LEU A 201 -16.68 13.65 -15.36
N GLN A 202 -17.36 13.32 -14.26
CA GLN A 202 -18.68 12.68 -14.22
C GLN A 202 -18.75 11.33 -14.94
N HIS A 203 -17.63 10.61 -15.03
CA HIS A 203 -17.55 9.26 -15.54
C HIS A 203 -16.40 8.48 -14.87
N SER A 204 -16.50 7.16 -14.88
CA SER A 204 -15.48 6.28 -14.33
C SER A 204 -14.36 6.04 -15.33
N ILE A 205 -13.12 6.06 -14.86
CA ILE A 205 -11.94 5.61 -15.59
C ILE A 205 -11.67 4.18 -15.12
N GLY A 206 -11.83 3.23 -16.03
CA GLY A 206 -11.59 1.82 -15.75
C GLY A 206 -10.15 1.53 -15.34
N ASP A 207 -9.88 0.28 -14.98
CA ASP A 207 -8.54 -0.13 -14.58
C ASP A 207 -7.54 0.01 -15.73
N VAL A 208 -6.47 0.75 -15.47
CA VAL A 208 -5.33 0.87 -16.39
C VAL A 208 -4.29 -0.18 -16.05
N ASP A 209 -3.86 -0.94 -17.07
CA ASP A 209 -2.69 -1.81 -16.96
C ASP A 209 -1.42 -0.97 -16.90
N ILE A 210 -0.88 -0.85 -15.70
CA ILE A 210 0.34 -0.09 -15.45
C ILE A 210 1.59 -0.79 -15.98
N THR A 211 1.55 -2.09 -16.29
CA THR A 211 2.75 -2.84 -16.70
C THR A 211 3.14 -2.59 -18.16
N SER A 212 2.20 -2.13 -18.97
CA SER A 212 2.38 -1.89 -20.42
C SER A 212 1.98 -0.49 -20.87
N LEU A 213 1.79 0.44 -19.92
CA LEU A 213 1.24 1.77 -20.18
C LEU A 213 2.10 2.60 -21.16
N THR A 214 1.49 2.98 -22.29
CA THR A 214 2.15 3.77 -23.35
C THR A 214 2.10 5.27 -23.06
N PHE A 215 2.96 6.05 -23.70
CA PHE A 215 2.94 7.52 -23.59
C PHE A 215 1.62 8.12 -24.09
N ALA A 216 1.06 7.58 -25.17
CA ALA A 216 -0.21 8.06 -25.73
C ALA A 216 -1.36 7.81 -24.74
N ALA A 217 -1.44 6.61 -24.14
CA ALA A 217 -2.46 6.31 -23.14
C ALA A 217 -2.30 7.19 -21.89
N TRP A 218 -1.06 7.39 -21.41
CA TRP A 218 -0.77 8.28 -20.29
C TRP A 218 -1.25 9.71 -20.50
N ASP A 219 -1.06 10.26 -21.70
CA ASP A 219 -1.47 11.63 -22.03
C ASP A 219 -2.99 11.82 -21.97
N THR A 220 -3.76 10.77 -22.25
CA THR A 220 -5.24 10.80 -22.16
C THR A 220 -5.78 10.79 -20.73
N LEU A 221 -4.95 10.41 -19.74
CA LEU A 221 -5.39 10.30 -18.35
C LEU A 221 -5.45 11.69 -17.69
N PRO A 222 -6.49 11.97 -16.87
CA PRO A 222 -6.53 13.16 -16.04
C PRO A 222 -5.38 13.21 -15.04
N PHE A 223 -5.01 14.42 -14.61
CA PHE A 223 -3.84 14.63 -13.76
C PHE A 223 -3.91 13.88 -12.43
N HIS A 224 -5.05 13.88 -11.73
CA HIS A 224 -5.15 13.19 -10.45
C HIS A 224 -5.12 11.67 -10.62
N TYR A 225 -5.67 11.17 -11.73
CA TYR A 225 -5.55 9.76 -12.09
C TYR A 225 -4.08 9.39 -12.41
N ARG A 226 -3.32 10.25 -13.10
CA ARG A 226 -1.87 10.06 -13.28
C ARG A 226 -1.12 10.02 -11.94
N ASN A 227 -1.46 10.87 -10.97
CA ASN A 227 -0.88 10.80 -9.62
C ASN A 227 -1.18 9.47 -8.93
N TYR A 228 -2.39 8.94 -9.07
CA TYR A 228 -2.73 7.61 -8.59
C TYR A 228 -1.87 6.51 -9.26
N ILE A 229 -1.69 6.57 -10.58
CA ILE A 229 -0.82 5.62 -11.29
C ILE A 229 0.65 5.75 -10.85
N SER A 230 1.15 6.98 -10.67
CA SER A 230 2.47 7.23 -10.09
C SER A 230 2.63 6.61 -8.70
N ALA A 231 1.61 6.71 -7.84
CA ALA A 231 1.61 6.06 -6.53
C ALA A 231 1.67 4.53 -6.65
N ARG A 232 0.93 3.92 -7.61
CA ARG A 232 1.03 2.47 -7.88
C ARG A 232 2.41 2.05 -8.38
N TYR A 233 3.09 2.88 -9.18
CA TYR A 233 4.47 2.60 -9.54
C TYR A 233 5.39 2.66 -8.31
N MET A 234 5.22 3.66 -7.44
CA MET A 234 5.99 3.78 -6.21
C MET A 234 5.79 2.59 -5.28
N GLU A 235 4.56 2.10 -5.15
CA GLU A 235 4.23 0.88 -4.41
C GLU A 235 5.05 -0.34 -4.88
N ASN A 236 5.26 -0.48 -6.20
CA ASN A 236 6.05 -1.57 -6.77
C ASN A 236 7.56 -1.46 -6.45
N ILE A 237 8.08 -0.28 -6.13
CA ILE A 237 9.49 -0.07 -5.72
C ILE A 237 9.73 -0.66 -4.31
N ARG A 238 8.68 -0.71 -3.47
CA ARG A 238 8.72 -1.20 -2.07
C ARG A 238 9.71 -0.48 -1.16
N SER A 239 10.14 0.72 -1.54
CA SER A 239 10.94 1.60 -0.71
C SER A 239 10.40 3.00 -0.79
N ILE A 240 10.24 3.65 0.36
CA ILE A 240 9.66 5.00 0.44
C ILE A 240 10.67 5.97 -0.18
N PRO A 241 10.33 6.66 -1.28
CA PRO A 241 11.22 7.67 -1.86
C PRO A 241 11.11 9.01 -1.13
N GLN A 242 12.08 9.90 -1.36
CA GLN A 242 12.07 11.28 -0.87
C GLN A 242 11.34 12.24 -1.84
N PHE A 243 10.23 11.78 -2.43
CA PHE A 243 9.36 12.58 -3.29
C PHE A 243 7.93 12.03 -3.21
N PHE A 244 6.95 12.77 -3.72
CA PHE A 244 5.55 12.36 -3.73
C PHE A 244 5.07 11.92 -5.12
N PRO A 245 3.94 11.19 -5.22
CA PRO A 245 3.39 10.79 -6.52
C PRO A 245 3.19 11.93 -7.53
N GLN A 246 2.82 13.13 -7.09
CA GLN A 246 2.70 14.29 -7.98
C GLN A 246 4.04 14.76 -8.55
N ASP A 247 5.14 14.59 -7.80
CA ASP A 247 6.49 14.91 -8.27
C ASP A 247 6.91 13.95 -9.37
N LEU A 248 6.65 12.65 -9.17
CA LEU A 248 6.88 11.62 -10.20
C LEU A 248 6.04 11.91 -11.45
N THR A 249 4.76 12.22 -11.31
CA THR A 249 3.89 12.61 -12.43
C THR A 249 4.44 13.81 -13.19
N ALA A 250 4.78 14.89 -12.49
CA ALA A 250 5.34 16.09 -13.10
C ALA A 250 6.66 15.81 -13.81
N SER A 251 7.49 14.96 -13.20
CA SER A 251 8.73 14.51 -13.80
C SER A 251 8.50 13.75 -15.10
N ILE A 252 7.57 12.79 -15.14
CA ILE A 252 7.20 12.05 -16.37
C ILE A 252 6.66 13.00 -17.44
N ASP A 253 5.70 13.84 -17.08
CA ASP A 253 5.05 14.79 -17.99
C ASP A 253 6.06 15.78 -18.59
N ALA A 254 7.04 16.22 -17.82
CA ALA A 254 8.12 17.08 -18.31
C ALA A 254 8.94 16.41 -19.42
N ARG A 255 9.34 15.14 -19.24
CA ARG A 255 10.14 14.40 -20.24
C ARG A 255 9.33 14.16 -21.51
N ILE A 256 8.04 13.82 -21.37
CA ILE A 256 7.13 13.64 -22.51
C ILE A 256 6.97 14.97 -23.27
N LYS A 257 6.63 16.06 -22.57
CA LYS A 257 6.40 17.38 -23.16
C LYS A 257 7.66 17.94 -23.85
N ASN A 258 8.83 17.73 -23.26
CA ASN A 258 10.12 18.17 -23.83
C ASN A 258 10.68 17.21 -24.90
N LYS A 259 9.98 16.12 -25.24
CA LYS A 259 10.45 15.07 -26.17
C LYS A 259 11.79 14.45 -25.77
N GLU A 260 12.07 14.41 -24.47
CA GLU A 260 13.29 13.81 -23.92
C GLU A 260 13.21 12.28 -23.85
N THR A 261 11.99 11.71 -23.88
CA THR A 261 11.76 10.26 -23.84
C THR A 261 12.54 9.50 -24.91
N VAL A 262 12.59 10.02 -26.14
CA VAL A 262 13.37 9.41 -27.25
C VAL A 262 14.87 9.46 -26.97
N LYS A 263 15.39 10.60 -26.48
CA LYS A 263 16.81 10.76 -26.18
C LYS A 263 17.26 9.85 -25.03
N LEU A 264 16.36 9.62 -24.07
CA LEU A 264 16.58 8.75 -22.92
C LEU A 264 16.27 7.26 -23.22
N GLY A 265 15.87 6.94 -24.45
CA GLY A 265 15.55 5.57 -24.86
C GLY A 265 14.31 4.98 -24.19
N TRP A 266 13.39 5.81 -23.71
CA TRP A 266 12.19 5.33 -23.04
C TRP A 266 11.24 4.64 -24.03
N GLN A 267 10.87 3.41 -23.70
CA GLN A 267 9.97 2.60 -24.53
C GLN A 267 8.50 2.80 -24.15
N ASN A 268 8.23 2.94 -22.85
CA ASN A 268 6.91 3.11 -22.27
C ASN A 268 7.02 3.81 -20.91
N ILE A 269 5.89 4.06 -20.24
CA ILE A 269 5.88 4.73 -18.92
C ILE A 269 6.63 3.89 -17.86
N PRO A 270 6.39 2.57 -17.69
CA PRO A 270 7.11 1.75 -16.71
C PRO A 270 8.62 1.83 -16.84
N PHE A 271 9.13 1.72 -18.07
CA PHE A 271 10.56 1.85 -18.34
C PHE A 271 11.07 3.23 -17.92
N GLY A 272 10.36 4.30 -18.29
CA GLY A 272 10.72 5.66 -17.92
C GLY A 272 10.74 5.89 -16.40
N VAL A 273 9.76 5.35 -15.69
CA VAL A 273 9.69 5.38 -14.23
C VAL A 273 10.91 4.69 -13.62
N ASN A 274 11.25 3.48 -14.06
CA ASN A 274 12.43 2.77 -13.58
C ASN A 274 13.73 3.56 -13.83
N VAL A 275 13.86 4.18 -15.01
CA VAL A 275 15.01 5.06 -15.33
C VAL A 275 15.05 6.25 -14.37
N LEU A 276 13.93 6.93 -14.15
CA LEU A 276 13.84 8.07 -13.24
C LEU A 276 14.24 7.70 -11.81
N ILE A 277 13.75 6.59 -11.28
CA ILE A 277 14.06 6.15 -9.92
C ILE A 277 15.54 5.75 -9.81
N ALA A 278 16.03 4.94 -10.75
CA ALA A 278 17.41 4.44 -10.73
C ALA A 278 18.46 5.56 -10.90
N SER A 279 18.10 6.64 -11.61
CA SER A 279 18.98 7.79 -11.85
C SER A 279 18.80 8.93 -10.84
N ASN A 280 17.94 8.77 -9.83
CA ASN A 280 17.52 9.85 -8.94
C ASN A 280 17.02 11.09 -9.72
N GLY A 281 16.25 10.85 -10.79
CA GLY A 281 15.73 11.86 -11.69
C GLY A 281 14.44 12.54 -11.22
N VAL A 282 13.97 12.24 -10.00
CA VAL A 282 12.77 12.84 -9.39
C VAL A 282 13.15 13.41 -8.04
N HIS A 283 12.70 14.63 -7.78
CA HIS A 283 12.98 15.34 -6.53
C HIS A 283 11.68 15.82 -5.88
N ALA A 284 11.69 15.91 -4.55
CA ALA A 284 10.60 16.56 -3.83
C ALA A 284 10.40 18.00 -4.34
N GLY A 285 9.15 18.35 -4.63
CA GLY A 285 8.78 19.68 -5.13
C GLY A 285 8.94 19.87 -6.63
N ASP A 286 9.30 18.82 -7.39
CA ASP A 286 9.28 18.84 -8.86
C ASP A 286 7.91 19.29 -9.38
N PHE A 287 6.82 18.84 -8.76
CA PHE A 287 5.47 19.28 -9.13
C PHE A 287 5.34 20.80 -9.00
N VAL A 288 5.67 21.36 -7.83
CA VAL A 288 5.52 22.80 -7.56
C VAL A 288 6.34 23.64 -8.55
N GLN A 289 7.58 23.22 -8.84
CA GLN A 289 8.47 23.91 -9.77
C GLN A 289 7.93 23.87 -11.21
N LEU A 290 7.38 22.74 -11.62
CA LEU A 290 6.94 22.51 -13.00
C LEU A 290 5.50 22.95 -13.24
N ASN A 291 4.67 23.08 -12.19
CA ASN A 291 3.23 23.28 -12.30
C ASN A 291 2.86 24.46 -13.20
N LYS A 292 3.47 25.63 -12.98
CA LYS A 292 3.20 26.84 -13.78
C LYS A 292 3.52 26.68 -15.28
N LYS A 293 4.49 25.82 -15.63
CA LYS A 293 4.94 25.61 -17.01
C LYS A 293 4.21 24.47 -17.69
N ILE A 294 3.87 23.42 -16.94
CA ILE A 294 3.31 22.19 -17.48
C ILE A 294 1.78 22.19 -17.41
N TYR A 295 1.19 22.73 -16.34
CA TYR A 295 -0.25 22.66 -16.06
C TYR A 295 -0.89 24.04 -15.83
N PRO A 296 -0.89 24.96 -16.81
CA PRO A 296 -1.38 26.33 -16.63
C PRO A 296 -2.88 26.45 -16.34
N SER A 297 -3.66 25.38 -16.55
CA SER A 297 -5.13 25.37 -16.39
C SER A 297 -5.61 24.20 -15.54
N LEU A 298 -4.76 23.71 -14.63
CA LEU A 298 -5.11 22.59 -13.77
C LEU A 298 -5.99 23.05 -12.60
N THR A 299 -7.20 22.50 -12.55
CA THR A 299 -8.06 22.60 -11.36
C THR A 299 -7.53 21.61 -10.32
N LEU A 300 -7.15 22.12 -9.16
CA LEU A 300 -6.72 21.31 -8.02
C LEU A 300 -7.85 21.25 -6.99
N PRO A 301 -8.05 20.11 -6.31
CA PRO A 301 -8.96 20.06 -5.17
C PRO A 301 -8.43 20.96 -4.04
N GLU A 302 -9.30 21.35 -3.10
CA GLU A 302 -8.90 22.06 -1.87
C GLU A 302 -8.13 21.14 -0.89
N VAL A 303 -7.03 20.53 -1.36
CA VAL A 303 -6.14 19.65 -0.61
C VAL A 303 -4.72 20.23 -0.72
N PRO A 304 -4.11 20.69 0.39
CA PRO A 304 -2.83 21.40 0.37
C PRO A 304 -1.59 20.57 0.01
N ILE A 305 -1.73 19.41 -0.62
CA ILE A 305 -0.60 18.58 -1.09
C ILE A 305 0.07 19.15 -2.35
N TYR A 306 -0.59 20.08 -3.05
CA TYR A 306 -0.13 20.68 -4.30
C TYR A 306 0.53 22.06 -4.13
N HIS A 307 0.62 22.54 -2.89
CA HIS A 307 1.13 23.87 -2.57
C HIS A 307 2.42 23.85 -1.74
N LYS A 308 2.93 22.66 -1.40
CA LYS A 308 4.14 22.44 -0.60
C LYS A 308 5.25 21.88 -1.46
#